data_AF-A0A392QCC9-F1
#
_entry.id   AF-A0A392QCC9-F1
#
_cell.length_a   1.000
_cell.length_b   1.000
_cell.length_c   1.000
_cell.angle_alpha   90.00
_cell.angle_beta   90.00
_cell.angle_gamma   90.00
#
_symmetry.space_group_name_H-M   'P 1'
#
loop_
_entity.id
_entity.type
_entity.pdbx_description
1 polymer ?
#
loop_
_entity_poly.entity_id
_entity_poly.type
_entity_poly.pdbx_seq_one_letter_code
_entity_poly.pdbx_strand_id
1 'polypeptide(L)'
;ACDNVARKLSSESGSGSDWRPIVTRKEGFFNYPTIRLHIPTTVCEEISIYATEIYQKESSGFVQRLLEFDVTELDSLFKPGTFVDAVFSLDPYDYHQNAGIKLVAKKLIIHCM
;
A
#
# COMPACT_ATOMS: atom_id res chain seq x y z
N ALA A 1 4.49 6.97 -14.77
CA ALA A 1 5.10 5.87 -15.55
C ALA A 1 4.04 4.88 -16.04
N CYS A 2 3.30 4.19 -15.15
CA CYS A 2 2.31 3.17 -15.56
C CYS A 2 1.14 3.69 -16.42
N ASP A 3 0.62 4.89 -16.13
CA ASP A 3 -0.50 5.47 -16.88
C ASP A 3 -0.19 5.64 -18.38
N ASN A 4 1.01 6.13 -18.71
CA ASN A 4 1.43 6.32 -20.10
C ASN A 4 1.61 4.99 -20.83
N VAL A 5 2.11 3.94 -20.14
CA VAL A 5 2.28 2.61 -20.71
C VAL A 5 0.92 1.98 -21.00
N ALA A 6 -0.02 2.01 -20.05
CA ALA A 6 -1.36 1.47 -20.24
C ALA A 6 -2.17 2.24 -21.31
N ARG A 7 -2.00 3.57 -21.36
CA ARG A 7 -2.61 4.39 -22.42
C ARG A 7 -2.14 3.97 -23.80
N LYS A 8 -0.83 3.80 -23.97
CA LYS A 8 -0.24 3.35 -25.23
C LYS A 8 -0.81 1.98 -25.64
N LEU A 9 -0.85 1.02 -24.72
CA LEU A 9 -1.44 -0.30 -24.97
C LEU A 9 -2.94 -0.23 -25.32
N SER A 10 -3.69 0.66 -24.68
CA SER A 10 -5.11 0.88 -24.99
C SER A 10 -5.33 1.51 -26.37
N SER A 11 -4.41 2.36 -26.83
CA SER A 11 -4.47 2.92 -28.19
C SER A 11 -4.08 1.89 -29.25
N GLU A 12 -3.10 1.04 -28.94
CA GLU A 12 -2.62 -0.03 -29.84
C GLU A 12 -3.61 -1.19 -29.96
N SER A 13 -4.51 -1.39 -28.99
CA SER A 13 -5.52 -2.47 -29.03
C SER A 13 -6.70 -2.20 -29.97
N GLY A 14 -6.76 -1.03 -30.60
CA GLY A 14 -7.89 -0.64 -31.45
C GLY A 14 -9.17 -0.29 -30.67
N SER A 15 -9.07 -0.06 -29.36
CA SER A 15 -10.19 0.40 -28.55
C SER A 15 -10.66 1.78 -29.00
N GLY A 16 -11.96 1.92 -29.28
CA GLY A 16 -12.60 3.21 -29.59
C GLY A 16 -13.06 4.01 -28.36
N SER A 17 -12.75 3.54 -27.15
CA SER A 17 -13.13 4.24 -25.91
C SER A 17 -12.15 5.36 -25.58
N ASP A 18 -12.67 6.49 -25.12
CA ASP A 18 -11.85 7.59 -24.61
C ASP A 18 -11.01 7.13 -23.41
N TRP A 19 -9.73 7.52 -23.40
CA TRP A 19 -8.82 7.18 -22.31
C TRP A 19 -9.22 7.88 -21.00
N ARG A 20 -9.32 7.10 -19.92
CA ARG A 20 -9.38 7.61 -18.55
C ARG A 20 -8.12 7.21 -17.78
N PRO A 21 -7.48 8.11 -17.02
CA PRO A 21 -6.31 7.76 -16.22
C PRO A 21 -6.60 6.59 -15.28
N ILE A 22 -5.65 5.65 -15.17
CA ILE A 22 -5.73 4.48 -14.29
C ILE A 22 -5.99 4.92 -12.85
N VAL A 23 -5.40 6.04 -12.44
CA VAL A 23 -5.75 6.70 -11.20
C VAL A 23 -6.13 8.14 -11.46
N THR A 24 -7.39 8.45 -11.20
CA THR A 24 -7.92 9.81 -11.26
C THR A 24 -7.60 10.52 -9.95
N ARG A 25 -6.81 11.60 -10.02
CA ARG A 25 -6.50 12.44 -8.85
C ARG A 25 -7.49 13.59 -8.79
N LYS A 26 -7.95 13.92 -7.58
CA LYS A 26 -8.66 15.18 -7.35
C LYS A 26 -7.71 16.36 -7.63
N GLU A 27 -8.21 17.39 -8.29
CA GLU A 27 -7.45 18.60 -8.58
C GLU A 27 -6.88 19.19 -7.27
N GLY A 28 -5.60 19.59 -7.31
CA GLY A 28 -4.85 20.04 -6.12
C GLY A 28 -4.18 18.94 -5.31
N PHE A 29 -4.44 17.65 -5.58
CA PHE A 29 -3.88 16.51 -4.84
C PHE A 29 -2.78 15.74 -5.61
N PHE A 30 -2.14 16.37 -6.59
CA PHE A 30 -1.15 15.71 -7.45
C PHE A 30 0.10 15.19 -6.70
N ASN A 31 0.42 15.79 -5.55
CA ASN A 31 1.56 15.43 -4.70
C ASN A 31 1.21 14.47 -3.57
N TYR A 32 -0.06 14.03 -3.45
CA TYR A 32 -0.47 13.13 -2.39
C TYR A 32 -0.30 11.66 -2.81
N PRO A 33 -0.02 10.76 -1.85
CA PRO A 33 0.06 9.34 -2.12
C PRO A 33 -1.23 8.86 -2.78
N THR A 34 -1.05 8.14 -3.88
CA THR A 34 -2.14 7.71 -4.77
C THR A 34 -2.97 6.59 -4.13
N ILE A 35 -2.34 5.82 -3.25
CA ILE A 35 -2.95 4.79 -2.42
C ILE A 35 -2.41 4.99 -1.01
N ARG A 36 -3.31 4.95 0.00
CA ARG A 36 -2.93 4.91 1.41
C ARG A 36 -3.30 3.53 1.95
N LEU A 37 -2.30 2.76 2.29
CA LEU A 37 -2.48 1.49 2.96
C LEU A 37 -2.49 1.72 4.46
N HIS A 38 -3.56 1.32 5.13
CA HIS A 38 -3.64 1.43 6.58
C HIS A 38 -2.99 0.21 7.23
N ILE A 39 -2.04 0.45 8.13
CA ILE A 39 -1.40 -0.57 8.95
C ILE A 39 -2.06 -0.50 10.33
N PRO A 40 -3.05 -1.37 10.64
CA PRO A 40 -3.75 -1.36 11.91
C PRO A 40 -2.82 -1.70 13.07
N THR A 41 -3.02 -1.01 14.19
CA THR A 41 -2.43 -1.30 15.49
C THR A 41 -3.48 -1.93 16.40
N THR A 42 -3.06 -2.84 17.27
CA THR A 42 -3.86 -3.44 18.34
C THR A 42 -3.20 -3.13 19.67
N VAL A 43 -4.01 -2.80 20.68
CA VAL A 43 -3.52 -2.54 22.03
C VAL A 43 -3.50 -3.85 22.77
N CYS A 44 -2.31 -4.31 23.19
CA CYS A 44 -2.17 -5.41 24.14
C CYS A 44 -1.66 -4.81 25.45
N GLU A 45 -2.53 -4.78 26.46
CA GLU A 45 -2.25 -4.20 27.78
C GLU A 45 -1.82 -2.72 27.69
N GLU A 46 -0.51 -2.42 27.65
CA GLU A 46 0.05 -1.06 27.57
C GLU A 46 0.93 -0.81 26.33
N ILE A 47 1.13 -1.83 25.47
CA ILE A 47 1.96 -1.71 24.26
C ILE A 47 1.06 -1.79 23.02
N SER A 48 1.15 -0.79 22.14
CA SER A 48 0.52 -0.85 20.82
C SER A 48 1.37 -1.70 19.88
N ILE A 49 0.94 -2.92 19.60
CA ILE A 49 1.58 -3.79 18.61
C ILE A 49 0.85 -3.66 17.27
N TYR A 50 1.55 -3.91 16.16
CA TYR A 50 0.90 -3.94 14.85
C TYR A 50 0.02 -5.20 14.75
N ALA A 51 -1.25 -5.00 14.35
CA ALA A 51 -2.13 -6.10 13.99
C ALA A 51 -1.78 -6.68 12.62
N THR A 52 -1.08 -5.91 11.79
CA THR A 52 -0.50 -6.37 10.53
C THR A 52 0.70 -7.27 10.80
N GLU A 53 0.73 -8.44 10.18
CA GLU A 53 1.92 -9.29 10.20
C GLU A 53 3.00 -8.70 9.29
N ILE A 54 4.17 -8.40 9.84
CA ILE A 54 5.28 -7.84 9.06
C ILE A 54 6.38 -8.89 8.94
N TYR A 55 6.95 -9.02 7.75
CA TYR A 55 8.02 -9.94 7.45
C TYR A 55 9.14 -9.23 6.69
N GLN A 56 10.36 -9.68 6.92
CA GLN A 56 11.53 -9.30 6.15
C GLN A 56 11.94 -10.49 5.29
N LYS A 57 12.15 -10.23 4.00
CA LYS A 57 12.64 -11.22 3.03
C LYS A 57 13.99 -10.79 2.52
N GLU A 58 15.00 -11.61 2.76
CA GLU A 58 16.34 -11.40 2.24
C GLU A 58 16.46 -11.88 0.79
N SER A 59 17.51 -11.42 0.11
CA SER A 59 17.85 -11.86 -1.26
C SER A 59 18.14 -13.37 -1.32
N SER A 60 18.54 -13.98 -0.19
CA SER A 60 18.70 -15.42 -0.02
C SER A 60 17.38 -16.20 -0.14
N GLY A 61 16.24 -15.50 -0.10
CA GLY A 61 14.90 -16.09 -0.03
C GLY A 61 14.46 -16.42 1.40
N PHE A 62 15.32 -16.22 2.40
CA PHE A 62 14.97 -16.37 3.80
C PHE A 62 13.91 -15.32 4.21
N VAL A 63 12.89 -15.76 4.94
CA VAL A 63 11.78 -14.91 5.39
C VAL A 63 11.67 -15.00 6.91
N GLN A 64 11.81 -13.86 7.58
CA GLN A 64 11.67 -13.75 9.03
C GLN A 64 10.48 -12.89 9.41
N ARG A 65 9.71 -13.32 10.41
CA ARG A 65 8.65 -12.49 10.99
C ARG A 65 9.25 -11.46 11.93
N LEU A 66 8.77 -10.24 11.78
CA LEU A 66 9.10 -9.06 12.55
C LEU A 66 8.03 -8.90 13.65
N LEU A 67 8.40 -9.13 14.93
CA LEU A 67 7.45 -9.33 16.04
C LEU A 67 7.18 -8.08 16.89
N GLU A 68 8.16 -7.18 17.05
CA GLU A 68 8.03 -5.96 17.86
C GLU A 68 8.70 -4.80 17.11
N PHE A 69 7.94 -3.73 16.82
CA PHE A 69 8.43 -2.52 16.16
C PHE A 69 7.81 -1.30 16.82
N ASP A 70 8.64 -0.32 17.16
CA ASP A 70 8.19 1.06 17.32
C ASP A 70 7.97 1.70 15.94
N VAL A 71 7.12 2.73 15.87
CA VAL A 71 6.81 3.48 14.64
C VAL A 71 8.07 3.94 13.93
N THR A 72 9.09 4.31 14.71
CA THR A 72 10.39 4.77 14.23
C THR A 72 11.17 3.68 13.47
N GLU A 73 11.10 2.44 13.93
CA GLU A 73 11.77 1.32 13.29
C GLU A 73 11.06 0.92 12.00
N LEU A 74 9.73 0.95 11.99
CA LEU A 74 8.94 0.65 10.80
C LEU A 74 9.21 1.66 9.66
N ASP A 75 9.33 2.94 9.97
CA ASP A 75 9.65 3.97 8.97
C ASP A 75 11.02 3.73 8.32
N SER A 76 11.99 3.23 9.11
CA SER A 76 13.32 2.90 8.61
C SER A 76 13.34 1.76 7.57
N LEU A 77 12.30 0.92 7.54
CA LEU A 77 12.18 -0.20 6.59
C LEU A 77 11.64 0.27 5.23
N PHE A 78 10.82 1.33 5.20
CA PHE A 78 10.20 1.84 3.98
C PHE A 78 11.04 2.92 3.28
N LYS A 79 12.31 2.62 3.01
CA LYS A 79 13.18 3.52 2.25
C LYS A 79 12.77 3.57 0.78
N PRO A 80 13.00 4.70 0.09
CA PRO A 80 12.82 4.77 -1.36
C PRO A 80 13.59 3.64 -2.06
N GLY A 81 12.88 2.85 -2.88
CA GLY A 81 13.44 1.69 -3.57
C GLY A 81 13.24 0.35 -2.85
N THR A 82 12.74 0.33 -1.62
CA THR A 82 12.32 -0.91 -0.95
C THR A 82 11.07 -1.47 -1.63
N PHE A 83 11.14 -2.74 -2.05
CA PHE A 83 9.98 -3.46 -2.56
C PHE A 83 9.19 -4.08 -1.40
N VAL A 84 7.87 -4.01 -1.47
CA VAL A 84 6.97 -4.52 -0.43
C VAL A 84 5.85 -5.29 -1.11
N ASP A 85 5.70 -6.57 -0.77
CA ASP A 85 4.48 -7.32 -1.07
C ASP A 85 3.47 -7.11 0.04
N ALA A 86 2.19 -6.98 -0.32
CA ALA A 86 1.13 -6.74 0.65
C ALA A 86 -0.08 -7.65 0.40
N VAL A 87 -0.61 -8.23 1.49
CA VAL A 87 -1.95 -8.79 1.55
C VAL A 87 -2.83 -7.79 2.27
N PHE A 88 -3.91 -7.35 1.62
CA PHE A 88 -4.81 -6.34 2.16
C PHE A 88 -6.28 -6.76 2.07
N SER A 89 -7.09 -6.22 2.97
CA SER A 89 -8.55 -6.29 2.93
C SER A 89 -9.16 -4.93 2.58
N LEU A 90 -10.38 -4.96 2.06
CA LEU A 90 -11.20 -3.77 1.86
C LEU A 90 -12.10 -3.60 3.07
N ASP A 91 -11.98 -2.45 3.74
CA ASP A 91 -12.78 -2.11 4.90
C ASP A 91 -13.69 -0.93 4.54
N PRO A 92 -15.01 -1.12 4.44
CA PRO A 92 -15.93 -0.02 4.19
C PRO A 92 -15.98 0.89 5.42
N TYR A 93 -16.03 2.20 5.20
CA TYR A 93 -16.20 3.16 6.29
C TYR A 93 -17.09 4.31 5.85
N ASP A 94 -17.87 4.85 6.79
CA ASP A 94 -18.69 6.02 6.57
C ASP A 94 -18.03 7.22 7.25
N TYR A 95 -17.60 8.20 6.46
CA TYR A 95 -17.02 9.44 6.97
C TYR A 95 -17.75 10.64 6.38
N HIS A 96 -18.34 11.47 7.25
CA HIS A 96 -19.12 12.66 6.85
C HIS A 96 -20.13 12.38 5.72
N GLN A 97 -20.96 11.34 5.90
CA GLN A 97 -21.98 10.92 4.93
C GLN A 97 -21.45 10.40 3.57
N ASN A 98 -20.14 10.16 3.44
CA ASN A 98 -19.57 9.51 2.28
C ASN A 98 -19.14 8.08 2.65
N ALA A 99 -19.71 7.10 1.94
CA ALA A 99 -19.23 5.73 1.98
C ALA A 99 -17.88 5.67 1.27
N GLY A 100 -16.87 5.17 1.97
CA GLY A 100 -15.51 5.00 1.48
C GLY A 100 -15.03 3.57 1.63
N ILE A 101 -13.97 3.23 0.91
CA ILE A 101 -13.27 1.96 1.05
C ILE A 101 -11.84 2.26 1.49
N LYS A 102 -11.43 1.63 2.58
CA LYS A 102 -10.09 1.72 3.13
C LYS A 102 -9.35 0.42 2.83
N LEU A 103 -8.14 0.54 2.30
CA LEU A 103 -7.23 -0.59 2.12
C LEU A 103 -6.52 -0.84 3.45
N VAL A 104 -6.71 -2.02 4.04
CA VAL A 104 -6.16 -2.39 5.34
C VAL A 104 -5.13 -3.50 5.15
N ALA A 105 -3.88 -3.26 5.52
CA ALA A 105 -2.81 -4.24 5.47
C ALA A 105 -3.06 -5.35 6.50
N LYS A 106 -3.09 -6.58 6.04
CA LYS A 106 -3.10 -7.78 6.89
C LYS A 106 -1.71 -8.38 7.02
N LYS A 107 -0.94 -8.37 5.93
CA LYS A 107 0.44 -8.84 5.91
C LYS A 107 1.30 -7.99 4.97
N LEU A 108 2.52 -7.70 5.40
CA LEU A 108 3.54 -7.01 4.61
C LEU A 108 4.81 -7.88 4.56
N ILE A 109 5.43 -7.97 3.39
CA ILE A 109 6.73 -8.63 3.19
C ILE A 109 7.66 -7.61 2.56
N ILE A 110 8.65 -7.18 3.34
CA ILE A 110 9.62 -6.16 2.97
C ILE A 110 10.85 -6.86 2.39
N HIS A 111 11.19 -6.55 1.15
CA HIS A 111 12.34 -7.14 0.48
C HIS A 111 13.58 -6.32 0.79
N CYS A 112 14.51 -6.93 1.51
CA CYS A 112 15.82 -6.35 1.76
C CYS A 112 16.77 -6.70 0.63
N MET A 113 17.42 -5.66 0.10
CA MET A 113 18.49 -5.79 -0.87
C MET A 113 19.82 -6.05 -0.18
#